data_AF-A0A8W8MWD8-F1
#
_entry.id   AF-A0A8W8MWD8-F1
#
_cell.length_a   1.000
_cell.length_b   1.000
_cell.length_c   1.000
_cell.angle_alpha   90.00
_cell.angle_beta   90.00
_cell.angle_gamma   90.00
#
_symmetry.space_group_name_H-M   'P 1'
#
loop_
_entity.id
_entity.type
_entity.pdbx_description
1 polymer ?
#
loop_
_entity_poly.entity_id
_entity_poly.type
_entity_poly.pdbx_seq_one_letter_code
_entity_poly.pdbx_strand_id
1 'polypeptide(L)'
;MAEQMTLRGTLQGHGGWVTQIATTPQYPDMVLSASRDKTLIMWKLTRDDANYGLPFKCLKGHGHFVSDVVMSSDGQFALSGSWSADGQTLFAGYTDNLIRVWQVSMAAR
;
A
#
# COMPACT_ATOMS: atom_id res chain seq x y z
N MET A 1 8.91 -20.75 27.02
CA MET A 1 9.71 -20.61 25.80
C MET A 1 9.68 -19.15 25.42
N ALA A 2 10.83 -18.50 25.25
CA ALA A 2 10.86 -17.10 24.83
C ALA A 2 10.79 -17.08 23.29
N GLU A 3 9.73 -16.48 22.75
CA GLU A 3 9.64 -16.24 21.32
C GLU A 3 10.60 -15.10 20.96
N GLN A 4 11.54 -15.35 20.05
CA GLN A 4 12.53 -14.37 19.63
C GLN A 4 12.32 -14.05 18.15
N MET A 5 12.14 -12.76 17.82
CA MET A 5 12.08 -12.30 16.43
C MET A 5 13.49 -12.21 15.86
N THR A 6 13.76 -12.95 14.79
CA THR A 6 15.01 -12.86 14.01
C THR A 6 14.73 -12.19 12.67
N LEU A 7 15.61 -11.27 12.27
CA LEU A 7 15.52 -10.61 10.96
C LEU A 7 15.79 -11.65 9.86
N ARG A 8 14.82 -11.85 8.97
CA ARG A 8 14.86 -12.83 7.88
C ARG A 8 15.17 -12.25 6.50
N GLY A 9 15.19 -10.93 6.36
CA GLY A 9 15.49 -10.28 5.08
C GLY A 9 14.90 -8.88 4.99
N THR A 10 15.16 -8.22 3.86
CA THR A 10 14.68 -6.85 3.59
C THR A 10 14.01 -6.78 2.22
N LEU A 11 13.03 -5.88 2.06
CA LEU A 11 12.41 -5.55 0.78
C LEU A 11 12.89 -4.16 0.36
N GLN A 12 13.64 -4.06 -0.73
CA GLN A 12 14.18 -2.79 -1.24
C GLN A 12 13.53 -2.42 -2.56
N GLY A 13 13.02 -1.18 -2.66
CA GLY A 13 12.41 -0.68 -3.90
C GLY A 13 11.63 0.62 -3.75
N HIS A 14 11.20 0.99 -2.54
CA HIS A 14 10.61 2.30 -2.29
C HIS A 14 11.66 3.41 -2.29
N GLY A 15 11.32 4.55 -2.90
CA GLY A 15 12.16 5.74 -2.96
C GLY A 15 11.91 6.73 -1.82
N GLY A 16 10.99 6.40 -0.92
CA GLY A 16 10.57 7.24 0.19
C GLY A 16 10.17 6.41 1.41
N TRP A 17 9.68 7.10 2.44
CA TRP A 17 9.23 6.44 3.66
C TRP A 17 8.01 5.59 3.40
N VAL A 18 8.09 4.32 3.81
CA VAL A 18 6.95 3.41 3.84
C VAL A 18 6.01 3.87 4.96
N THR A 19 4.79 4.23 4.60
CA THR A 19 3.79 4.76 5.53
C THR A 19 2.93 3.67 6.10
N GLN A 20 2.58 2.67 5.28
CA GLN A 20 1.66 1.61 5.65
C GLN A 20 1.96 0.32 4.89
N ILE A 21 1.66 -0.81 5.53
CA ILE A 21 1.75 -2.16 4.95
C ILE A 21 0.38 -2.84 5.11
N ALA A 22 -0.08 -3.53 4.08
CA ALA A 22 -1.29 -4.34 4.09
C ALA A 22 -0.99 -5.76 3.61
N THR A 23 -1.62 -6.73 4.27
CA THR A 23 -1.54 -8.16 3.94
C THR A 23 -2.94 -8.74 3.86
N THR A 24 -3.08 -9.89 3.19
CA THR A 24 -4.34 -10.64 3.13
C THR A 24 -4.10 -12.09 3.54
N PRO A 25 -5.04 -12.72 4.27
CA PRO A 25 -4.97 -14.15 4.55
C PRO A 25 -5.17 -15.02 3.31
N GLN A 26 -5.81 -14.50 2.25
CA GLN A 26 -6.12 -15.25 1.03
C GLN A 26 -4.87 -15.50 0.17
N TYR A 27 -3.95 -14.53 0.14
CA TYR A 27 -2.69 -14.59 -0.59
C TYR A 27 -1.53 -14.30 0.37
N PRO A 28 -1.09 -15.30 1.16
CA PRO A 28 -0.06 -15.10 2.18
C PRO A 28 1.32 -14.75 1.59
N ASP A 29 1.53 -15.04 0.31
CA ASP A 29 2.77 -14.71 -0.39
C ASP A 29 2.71 -13.33 -1.05
N MET A 30 1.69 -12.51 -0.74
CA MET A 30 1.53 -11.16 -1.29
C MET A 30 1.44 -10.10 -0.19
N VAL A 31 2.21 -9.04 -0.35
CA VAL A 31 2.22 -7.88 0.56
C VAL A 31 2.06 -6.61 -0.26
N LEU A 32 1.27 -5.67 0.23
CA LEU A 32 1.19 -4.32 -0.31
C LEU A 32 1.88 -3.36 0.64
N SER A 33 2.71 -2.47 0.09
CA SER A 33 3.28 -1.35 0.83
C SER A 33 2.95 -0.04 0.14
N ALA A 34 2.62 0.96 0.95
CA ALA A 34 2.40 2.33 0.53
C ALA A 34 3.57 3.20 0.99
N SER A 35 3.90 4.21 0.18
CA SER A 35 5.04 5.10 0.46
C SER A 35 4.75 6.55 0.13
N ARG A 36 5.53 7.44 0.77
CA ARG A 36 5.55 8.88 0.46
C ARG A 36 6.10 9.20 -0.92
N ASP A 37 6.71 8.23 -1.61
CA ASP A 37 7.08 8.35 -3.03
C ASP A 37 5.87 8.40 -3.99
N LYS A 38 4.64 8.38 -3.44
CA LYS A 38 3.35 8.44 -4.16
C LYS A 38 3.06 7.15 -4.94
N THR A 39 3.76 6.08 -4.59
CA THR A 39 3.57 4.77 -5.20
C THR A 39 3.15 3.75 -4.15
N LEU A 40 2.43 2.74 -4.63
CA LEU A 40 2.25 1.51 -3.89
C LEU A 40 3.02 0.41 -4.60
N ILE A 41 3.69 -0.44 -3.83
CA ILE A 41 4.39 -1.59 -4.38
C ILE A 41 3.72 -2.85 -3.85
N MET A 42 3.36 -3.72 -4.77
CA MET A 42 2.91 -5.07 -4.49
C MET A 42 4.12 -5.99 -4.55
N TRP A 43 4.39 -6.67 -3.44
CA TRP A 43 5.50 -7.57 -3.26
C TRP A 43 5.02 -9.00 -3.30
N LYS A 44 5.77 -9.85 -3.99
CA LYS A 44 5.63 -11.30 -3.91
C LYS A 44 6.71 -11.84 -2.98
N LEU A 45 6.30 -12.46 -1.87
CA LEU A 45 7.19 -13.05 -0.90
C LEU A 45 7.74 -14.38 -1.43
N THR A 46 9.06 -14.47 -1.54
CA THR A 46 9.78 -15.70 -1.88
C THR A 46 10.41 -16.36 -0.65
N ARG A 47 10.40 -15.68 0.50
CA ARG A 47 10.91 -16.15 1.80
C ARG A 47 12.38 -16.59 1.79
N ASP A 48 13.17 -16.03 0.87
CA ASP A 48 14.63 -16.23 0.84
C ASP A 48 15.30 -15.36 1.93
N ASP A 49 16.27 -15.93 2.65
CA ASP A 49 16.95 -15.29 3.78
C ASP A 49 17.77 -14.03 3.37
N ALA A 50 18.10 -13.88 2.08
CA ALA A 50 18.82 -12.71 1.56
C ALA A 50 17.88 -11.64 0.96
N ASN A 51 16.77 -12.06 0.34
CA ASN A 51 15.81 -11.17 -0.32
C ASN A 51 14.40 -11.73 -0.11
N TYR A 52 13.69 -11.16 0.86
CA TYR A 52 12.45 -11.77 1.36
C TYR A 52 11.30 -11.77 0.35
N GLY A 53 11.40 -10.90 -0.66
CA GLY A 53 10.43 -10.79 -1.73
C GLY A 53 10.87 -9.86 -2.83
N LEU A 54 10.19 -10.00 -3.97
CA LEU A 54 10.44 -9.23 -5.19
C LEU A 54 9.29 -8.24 -5.42
N PRO A 55 9.58 -7.03 -5.92
CA PRO A 55 8.53 -6.10 -6.31
C PRO A 55 7.84 -6.67 -7.55
N PHE A 56 6.57 -7.04 -7.42
CA PHE A 56 5.78 -7.61 -8.49
C PHE A 56 5.11 -6.53 -9.34
N LYS A 57 4.53 -5.51 -8.71
CA LYS A 57 3.87 -4.40 -9.43
C LYS A 57 4.02 -3.08 -8.68
N CYS A 58 4.33 -2.03 -9.42
CA CYS A 58 4.32 -0.66 -8.90
C CYS A 58 3.05 0.05 -9.40
N LEU A 59 2.18 0.43 -8.48
CA LEU A 59 0.95 1.17 -8.74
C LEU A 59 1.26 2.65 -8.58
N LYS A 60 1.18 3.39 -9.69
CA LYS A 60 1.41 4.83 -9.76
C LYS A 60 0.12 5.53 -10.16
N GLY A 61 -0.06 6.75 -9.67
CA GLY A 61 -1.15 7.63 -10.08
C GLY A 61 -1.68 8.52 -8.96
N HIS A 62 -1.31 8.25 -7.70
CA HIS A 62 -1.56 9.20 -6.61
C HIS A 62 -0.79 10.52 -6.87
N GLY A 63 -1.50 11.64 -6.83
CA GLY A 63 -0.91 12.97 -7.01
C GLY A 63 -0.08 13.43 -5.81
N HIS A 64 -0.27 12.79 -4.65
CA HIS A 64 0.33 13.16 -3.38
C HIS A 64 0.77 11.93 -2.57
N PHE A 65 1.37 12.12 -1.39
CA PHE A 65 1.86 10.99 -0.59
C PHE A 65 0.70 10.09 -0.16
N VAL A 66 0.93 8.77 -0.22
CA VAL A 66 -0.08 7.80 0.22
C VAL A 66 0.01 7.68 1.73
N SER A 67 -1.07 8.02 2.42
CA SER A 67 -1.10 7.98 3.88
C SER A 67 -1.45 6.60 4.41
N ASP A 68 -2.32 5.87 3.69
CA ASP A 68 -2.85 4.60 4.16
C ASP A 68 -3.15 3.65 2.99
N VAL A 69 -3.07 2.34 3.27
CA VAL A 69 -3.47 1.27 2.36
C VAL A 69 -4.11 0.13 3.14
N VAL A 70 -5.23 -0.35 2.63
CA VAL A 70 -5.92 -1.55 3.14
C VAL A 70 -6.22 -2.50 2.00
N MET A 71 -6.25 -3.79 2.29
CA MET A 71 -6.61 -4.83 1.31
C MET A 71 -7.94 -5.46 1.72
N SER A 72 -8.79 -5.78 0.74
CA SER A 72 -10.02 -6.56 0.98
C SER A 72 -9.65 -7.95 1.47
N SER A 73 -10.54 -8.57 2.26
CA SER A 73 -10.43 -9.98 2.67
C SER A 73 -10.21 -10.90 1.49
N ASP A 74 -10.85 -10.59 0.38
CA ASP A 74 -10.88 -11.38 -0.85
C ASP A 74 -9.57 -11.25 -1.64
N GLY A 75 -8.66 -10.36 -1.21
CA GLY A 75 -7.35 -10.12 -1.83
C GLY A 75 -7.39 -9.50 -3.23
N GLN A 76 -8.59 -9.32 -3.79
CA GLN A 76 -8.80 -8.78 -5.13
C GLN A 76 -8.78 -7.26 -5.18
N PHE A 77 -9.06 -6.58 -4.07
CA PHE A 77 -9.13 -5.12 -3.99
C PHE A 77 -8.15 -4.58 -2.96
N ALA A 78 -7.47 -3.51 -3.32
CA ALA A 78 -6.64 -2.71 -2.45
C ALA A 78 -7.18 -1.30 -2.51
N LEU A 79 -7.43 -0.71 -1.36
CA LEU A 79 -7.85 0.68 -1.22
C LEU A 79 -6.66 1.45 -0.69
N SER A 80 -6.29 2.49 -1.40
CA SER A 80 -5.19 3.36 -1.00
C SER A 80 -5.70 4.79 -0.90
N GLY A 81 -5.49 5.39 0.26
CA GLY A 81 -5.93 6.73 0.58
C GLY A 81 -4.78 7.72 0.45
N SER A 82 -5.01 8.82 -0.28
CA SER A 82 -4.18 10.01 -0.21
C SER A 82 -5.06 11.23 0.01
N TRP A 83 -4.67 12.08 0.97
CA TRP A 83 -5.25 13.40 1.13
C TRP A 83 -4.47 14.40 0.29
N SER A 84 -5.21 15.20 -0.48
CA SER A 84 -4.66 16.43 -1.05
C SER A 84 -4.26 17.39 0.07
N ALA A 85 -3.27 18.24 -0.21
CA ALA A 85 -2.82 19.29 0.72
C ALA A 85 -3.95 20.28 1.08
N ASP A 86 -5.00 20.36 0.25
CA ASP A 86 -6.20 21.15 0.51
C ASP A 86 -7.12 20.55 1.60
N GLY A 87 -6.92 19.28 1.98
CA GLY A 87 -7.75 18.56 2.95
C GLY A 87 -9.20 18.32 2.52
N GLN A 88 -9.57 18.62 1.28
CA GLN A 88 -10.92 18.47 0.74
C GLN A 88 -11.03 17.33 -0.27
N THR A 89 -9.89 16.89 -0.82
CA THR A 89 -9.88 15.88 -1.87
C THR A 89 -9.23 14.58 -1.38
N LEU A 90 -9.99 13.49 -1.44
CA LEU A 90 -9.57 12.13 -1.13
C LEU A 90 -9.38 11.33 -2.42
N PHE A 91 -8.19 10.74 -2.59
CA PHE A 91 -7.91 9.81 -3.68
C PHE A 91 -8.00 8.37 -3.15
N ALA A 92 -8.87 7.57 -3.77
CA ALA A 92 -9.02 6.14 -3.52
C ALA A 92 -8.52 5.37 -4.74
N GLY A 93 -7.33 4.75 -4.65
CA GLY A 93 -6.84 3.84 -5.68
C GLY A 93 -7.42 2.44 -5.49
N TYR A 94 -7.99 1.86 -6.55
CA TYR A 94 -8.54 0.51 -6.60
C TYR A 94 -7.67 -0.43 -7.46
N THR A 95 -7.88 -1.74 -7.36
CA THR A 95 -7.15 -2.77 -8.13
C THR A 95 -7.60 -2.91 -9.58
N ASP A 96 -8.65 -2.21 -9.98
CA ASP A 96 -9.09 -2.05 -11.37
C ASP A 96 -8.22 -1.06 -12.16
N ASN A 97 -7.07 -0.68 -11.61
CA ASN A 97 -6.16 0.36 -12.10
C ASN A 97 -6.79 1.78 -12.16
N LEU A 98 -7.99 1.99 -11.59
CA LEU A 98 -8.64 3.31 -11.56
C LEU A 98 -8.38 4.00 -10.21
N ILE A 99 -8.18 5.31 -10.29
CA ILE A 99 -8.11 6.19 -9.12
C ILE A 99 -9.40 6.99 -9.09
N ARG A 100 -10.16 6.81 -8.01
CA ARG A 100 -11.37 7.58 -7.76
C ARG A 100 -11.02 8.79 -6.90
N VAL A 101 -11.49 9.95 -7.34
CA VAL A 101 -11.28 11.21 -6.65
C VAL A 101 -12.60 11.61 -6.01
N TRP A 102 -12.58 11.83 -4.71
CA TRP A 102 -13.74 12.25 -3.93
C TRP A 102 -13.47 13.64 -3.39
N GLN A 103 -14.38 14.56 -3.64
CA GLN A 103 -14.35 15.89 -3.03
C GLN A 103 -15.35 15.90 -1.87
N VAL A 104 -14.86 16.21 -0.67
CA VAL A 104 -15.72 16.41 0.50
C VAL A 104 -16.23 17.85 0.46
N SER A 105 -17.45 18.04 -0.04
CA SER A 105 -18.18 19.30 0.16
C SER A 105 -18.99 19.20 1.46
N MET A 106 -18.81 20.16 2.36
CA MET A 106 -19.72 20.33 3.48
C MET A 106 -21.04 20.86 2.92
N ALA A 107 -22.09 20.06 2.95
CA ALA A 107 -23.43 20.57 2.71
C ALA A 107 -23.75 21.55 3.84
N ALA A 108 -23.83 22.85 3.52
CA ALA A 108 -24.39 23.83 4.43
C ALA A 108 -25.85 23.46 4.71
N ARG A 109 -26.21 23.45 5.99
CA ARG A 109 -27.51 23.06 6.54
C ARG A 109 -28.66 23.92 6.00
#